data_AF-A0AAW1RYM2-F1
#
_entry.id   AF-A0AAW1RYM2-F1
#
_cell.length_a   1.000
_cell.length_b   1.000
_cell.length_c   1.000
_cell.angle_alpha   90.00
_cell.angle_beta   90.00
_cell.angle_gamma   90.00
#
_symmetry.space_group_name_H-M   'P 1'
#
loop_
_entity.id
_entity.type
_entity.pdbx_description
1 polymer ?
#
loop_
_entity_poly.entity_id
_entity_poly.type
_entity_poly.pdbx_seq_one_letter_code
_entity_poly.pdbx_strand_id
1 'polypeptide(L)'
;MLLEKKWHSPPTSACTQRSSCAASAVRPGMPTACLDGLEAFSHCWLIYIFHANTDLDTLLTSQAARQPHPSAAGDSREGIKGKVRVPRLNGGRVGVLSTRTPHRPCPIGLSVARIERVNGNQLEFSGADVVDGSPILDVKPYLPFCDSWPAAACPAWVEAQEQEEPLRISSVQLSSIEAGAQLHTAWAASNHRLQQLKQPVLYPAYDSFLTLVREVLSLDIRSAHQRLHELPPPQLL
;
A
#
# COMPACT_ATOMS: atom_id res chain seq x y z
N MET A 1 22.96 -7.72 -11.78
CA MET A 1 21.67 -7.35 -12.38
C MET A 1 20.75 -8.56 -12.20
N LEU A 2 19.85 -8.54 -11.22
CA LEU A 2 19.19 -9.76 -10.70
C LEU A 2 17.97 -10.23 -11.52
N LEU A 3 17.30 -9.33 -12.23
CA LEU A 3 16.02 -9.59 -12.88
C LEU A 3 15.89 -8.79 -14.19
N GLU A 4 15.28 -9.38 -15.22
CA GLU A 4 14.98 -8.75 -16.52
C GLU A 4 13.47 -8.50 -16.70
N LYS A 5 13.12 -7.41 -17.40
CA LYS A 5 11.74 -6.95 -17.64
C LYS A 5 11.45 -6.87 -19.15
N LYS A 6 10.34 -7.45 -19.61
CA LYS A 6 9.80 -7.34 -20.98
C LYS A 6 8.44 -6.58 -20.98
N TRP A 7 7.85 -6.17 -22.11
CA TRP A 7 6.68 -5.26 -22.17
C TRP A 7 5.62 -5.67 -23.24
N HIS A 8 4.32 -5.83 -22.92
CA HIS A 8 3.17 -6.04 -23.86
C HIS A 8 1.75 -5.72 -23.22
N SER A 9 0.65 -5.72 -24.00
CA SER A 9 -0.75 -5.20 -23.73
C SER A 9 -1.70 -6.05 -22.80
N PRO A 10 -2.93 -5.61 -22.36
CA PRO A 10 -3.38 -5.35 -20.95
C PRO A 10 -4.29 -6.45 -20.27
N PRO A 11 -4.69 -6.43 -18.94
CA PRO A 11 -5.12 -5.29 -18.07
C PRO A 11 -4.68 -5.23 -16.57
N THR A 12 -5.06 -4.14 -15.87
CA THR A 12 -4.31 -3.31 -14.87
C THR A 12 -4.92 -3.19 -13.45
N SER A 13 -4.11 -2.70 -12.48
CA SER A 13 -4.42 -1.89 -11.26
C SER A 13 -4.29 -2.52 -9.85
N ALA A 14 -3.81 -1.71 -8.87
CA ALA A 14 -3.21 -2.03 -7.55
C ALA A 14 -3.96 -2.96 -6.56
N CYS A 15 -5.17 -3.41 -6.89
CA CYS A 15 -5.71 -4.71 -6.44
C CYS A 15 -4.82 -5.91 -6.87
N THR A 16 -3.75 -5.62 -7.62
CA THR A 16 -2.84 -6.55 -8.29
C THR A 16 -1.67 -7.05 -7.44
N GLN A 17 -1.53 -6.68 -6.16
CA GLN A 17 -0.56 -7.33 -5.26
C GLN A 17 -1.28 -8.31 -4.34
N ARG A 18 -1.79 -9.40 -4.91
CA ARG A 18 -2.49 -10.45 -4.16
C ARG A 18 -1.53 -11.22 -3.25
N SER A 19 -0.24 -11.22 -3.58
CA SER A 19 0.77 -11.97 -2.83
C SER A 19 1.35 -11.15 -1.69
N SER A 20 1.05 -9.85 -1.52
CA SER A 20 1.52 -9.08 -0.37
C SER A 20 0.78 -9.53 0.88
N CYS A 21 1.45 -10.17 1.83
CA CYS A 21 0.89 -10.61 3.10
C CYS A 21 1.34 -9.68 4.24
N ALA A 22 0.47 -9.47 5.22
CA ALA A 22 0.76 -8.82 6.48
C ALA A 22 -0.01 -9.52 7.61
N ALA A 23 0.50 -9.41 8.84
CA ALA A 23 -0.12 -9.94 10.04
C ALA A 23 -0.29 -8.82 11.06
N SER A 24 -1.47 -8.75 11.69
CA SER A 24 -1.73 -7.86 12.81
C SER A 24 -2.23 -8.68 14.00
N ALA A 25 -1.75 -8.32 15.19
CA ALA A 25 -2.29 -8.83 16.44
C ALA A 25 -3.17 -7.76 17.09
N VAL A 26 -4.31 -8.18 17.60
CA VAL A 26 -5.17 -7.36 18.44
C VAL A 26 -4.38 -6.86 19.66
N ARG A 27 -4.57 -5.57 20.01
CA ARG A 27 -3.88 -4.92 21.11
C ARG A 27 -4.03 -5.73 22.42
N PRO A 28 -2.96 -5.83 23.25
CA PRO A 28 -3.09 -6.38 24.59
C PRO A 28 -4.24 -5.74 25.38
N GLY A 29 -5.07 -6.59 25.99
CA GLY A 29 -6.24 -6.20 26.79
C GLY A 29 -7.57 -6.13 26.02
N MET A 30 -7.58 -6.29 24.69
CA MET A 30 -8.81 -6.48 23.93
C MET A 30 -9.21 -7.97 23.90
N PRO A 31 -10.51 -8.32 24.04
CA PRO A 31 -10.95 -9.71 24.03
C PRO A 31 -10.50 -10.45 22.77
N THR A 32 -9.97 -11.66 22.92
CA THR A 32 -9.50 -12.47 21.78
C THR A 32 -10.63 -12.85 20.82
N ALA A 33 -11.87 -12.89 21.32
CA ALA A 33 -13.09 -13.17 20.55
C ALA A 33 -13.53 -12.03 19.62
N CYS A 34 -12.87 -10.86 19.65
CA CYS A 34 -13.24 -9.72 18.81
C CYS A 34 -13.08 -9.97 17.30
N LEU A 35 -12.35 -11.01 16.90
CA LEU A 35 -12.19 -11.41 15.50
C LEU A 35 -13.12 -12.57 15.10
N ASP A 36 -13.88 -13.14 16.03
CA ASP A 36 -14.74 -14.30 15.76
C ASP A 36 -15.75 -13.99 14.65
N GLY A 37 -15.82 -14.87 13.65
CA GLY A 37 -16.72 -14.74 12.50
C GLY A 37 -16.17 -13.88 11.37
N LEU A 38 -15.02 -13.20 11.55
CA LEU A 38 -14.38 -12.44 10.49
C LEU A 38 -13.90 -13.36 9.35
N GLU A 39 -13.54 -14.61 9.65
CA GLU A 39 -13.15 -15.65 8.69
C GLU A 39 -14.27 -16.03 7.69
N ALA A 40 -15.53 -15.70 8.00
CA ALA A 40 -16.65 -15.89 7.07
C ALA A 40 -16.64 -14.86 5.91
N PHE A 41 -15.84 -13.80 6.02
CA PHE A 41 -15.71 -12.76 5.01
C PHE A 41 -14.43 -12.93 4.19
N SER A 42 -14.51 -12.63 2.90
CA SER A 42 -13.33 -12.68 2.02
C SER A 42 -12.46 -11.43 2.13
N HIS A 43 -13.06 -10.30 2.51
CA HIS A 43 -12.41 -8.99 2.56
C HIS A 43 -12.87 -8.19 3.78
N CYS A 44 -12.02 -7.27 4.21
CA CYS A 44 -12.32 -6.30 5.26
C CYS A 44 -11.79 -4.92 4.88
N TRP A 45 -12.39 -3.88 5.46
CA TRP A 45 -11.77 -2.58 5.59
C TRP A 45 -10.74 -2.59 6.71
N LEU A 46 -9.55 -2.09 6.41
CA LEU A 46 -8.54 -1.73 7.39
C LEU A 46 -8.50 -0.21 7.52
N ILE A 47 -8.65 0.27 8.75
CA ILE A 47 -8.45 1.67 9.11
C ILE A 47 -7.16 1.74 9.93
N TYR A 48 -6.19 2.53 9.49
CA TYR A 48 -4.84 2.54 10.08
C TYR A 48 -4.20 3.92 10.05
N ILE A 49 -3.07 4.08 10.72
CA ILE A 49 -2.33 5.35 10.76
C ILE A 49 -1.13 5.32 9.80
N PHE A 50 -0.96 6.39 9.01
CA PHE A 50 0.27 6.68 8.27
C PHE A 50 1.41 7.14 9.22
N HIS A 51 1.85 6.24 10.09
CA HIS A 51 2.82 6.53 11.15
C HIS A 51 4.20 6.91 10.59
N ALA A 52 4.63 6.31 9.47
CA ALA A 52 5.90 6.65 8.83
C ALA A 52 5.91 8.06 8.19
N ASN A 53 4.73 8.67 8.01
CA ASN A 53 4.59 10.00 7.41
C ASN A 53 4.21 11.07 8.43
N THR A 54 4.02 10.68 9.69
CA THR A 54 3.45 11.55 10.71
C THR A 54 4.10 11.33 12.06
N ASP A 55 4.58 12.42 12.67
CA ASP A 55 5.00 12.40 14.06
C ASP A 55 3.76 12.25 14.96
N LEU A 56 3.53 11.01 15.39
CA LEU A 56 2.42 10.61 16.24
C LEU A 56 2.46 11.28 17.60
N ASP A 57 3.64 11.45 18.18
CA ASP A 57 3.81 12.05 19.51
C ASP A 57 3.43 13.53 19.46
N THR A 58 3.88 14.22 18.42
CA THR A 58 3.48 15.60 18.16
C THR A 58 1.98 15.73 17.89
N LEU A 59 1.36 14.81 17.13
CA LEU A 59 -0.08 14.86 16.89
C LEU A 59 -0.91 14.62 18.16
N LEU A 60 -0.59 13.59 18.93
CA LEU A 60 -1.34 13.21 20.12
C LEU A 60 -1.16 14.25 21.24
N THR A 61 0.04 14.80 21.38
CA THR A 61 0.35 15.82 22.40
C THR A 61 -0.17 17.20 22.01
N SER A 62 -0.09 17.59 20.73
CA SER A 62 -0.57 18.91 20.28
C SER A 62 -2.09 19.02 20.20
N GLN A 63 -2.85 17.93 20.22
CA GLN A 63 -4.30 17.98 20.37
C GLN A 63 -4.74 18.18 21.83
N ALA A 64 -3.98 17.64 22.80
CA ALA A 64 -4.27 17.81 24.22
C ALA A 64 -4.00 19.24 24.74
N ALA A 65 -3.18 20.03 24.03
CA ALA A 65 -2.73 21.36 24.47
C ALA A 65 -3.42 22.56 23.78
N ARG A 66 -4.38 22.36 22.87
CA ARG A 66 -4.96 23.47 22.07
C ARG A 66 -6.15 24.15 22.77
N GLN A 67 -5.92 25.35 23.32
CA GLN A 67 -6.97 26.34 23.55
C GLN A 67 -7.44 26.93 22.20
N PRO A 68 -8.77 27.10 21.98
CA PRO A 68 -9.28 27.66 20.73
C PRO A 68 -9.15 29.19 20.75
N HIS A 69 -8.13 29.74 20.10
CA HIS A 69 -8.11 31.17 19.75
C HIS A 69 -8.68 31.39 18.35
N PRO A 70 -9.63 32.33 18.18
CA PRO A 70 -10.15 32.68 16.87
C PRO A 70 -9.19 33.67 16.22
N SER A 71 -8.51 33.27 15.16
CA SER A 71 -7.86 34.23 14.27
C SER A 71 -8.30 34.02 12.83
N ALA A 72 -8.34 35.15 12.14
CA ALA A 72 -9.07 35.47 10.94
C ALA A 72 -8.81 34.55 9.74
N ALA A 73 -9.77 34.58 8.82
CA ALA A 73 -9.73 33.96 7.52
C ALA A 73 -8.41 34.26 6.77
N GLY A 74 -7.75 33.20 6.30
CA GLY A 74 -6.64 33.30 5.35
C GLY A 74 -5.34 32.70 5.86
N ASP A 75 -5.12 31.44 5.46
CA ASP A 75 -3.84 30.74 5.38
C ASP A 75 -3.00 30.52 6.66
N SER A 76 -2.64 29.25 6.88
CA SER A 76 -1.71 28.71 7.88
C SER A 76 -2.13 28.77 9.37
N ARG A 77 -3.01 27.82 9.77
CA ARG A 77 -2.81 27.16 11.06
C ARG A 77 -1.50 26.35 10.94
N GLU A 78 -0.49 26.67 11.73
CA GLU A 78 0.82 26.00 11.68
C GLU A 78 0.68 24.47 11.59
N GLY A 79 1.30 23.88 10.57
CA GLY A 79 1.57 22.43 10.51
C GLY A 79 1.03 21.65 9.31
N ILE A 80 -0.05 22.07 8.62
CA ILE A 80 -0.63 21.26 7.53
C ILE A 80 -0.90 22.09 6.27
N LYS A 81 -0.21 21.73 5.17
CA LYS A 81 -0.42 22.34 3.85
C LYS A 81 -1.81 21.96 3.34
N GLY A 82 -2.62 22.94 2.93
CA GLY A 82 -3.97 22.70 2.39
C GLY A 82 -4.00 22.06 0.99
N LYS A 83 -2.88 22.07 0.26
CA LYS A 83 -2.75 21.49 -1.10
C LYS A 83 -1.47 20.68 -1.27
N VAL A 84 -1.56 19.57 -2.00
CA VAL A 84 -0.42 18.72 -2.41
C VAL A 84 -0.20 18.79 -3.92
N ARG A 85 1.03 18.51 -4.35
CA ARG A 85 1.36 18.32 -5.77
C ARG A 85 0.97 16.91 -6.18
N VAL A 86 0.21 16.76 -7.26
CA VAL A 86 -0.24 15.45 -7.74
C VAL A 86 0.55 15.07 -8.98
N PRO A 87 1.25 13.92 -8.99
CA PRO A 87 2.02 13.47 -10.15
C PRO A 87 1.18 13.35 -11.43
N ARG A 88 -0.05 12.83 -11.31
CA ARG A 88 -1.00 12.68 -12.43
C ARG A 88 -1.53 13.99 -13.00
N LEU A 89 -1.30 15.12 -12.32
CA LEU A 89 -1.75 16.44 -12.74
C LEU A 89 -0.62 17.26 -13.36
N ASN A 90 0.43 16.62 -13.90
CA ASN A 90 1.58 17.27 -14.55
C ASN A 90 2.17 18.44 -13.73
N GLY A 91 2.27 18.24 -12.42
CA GLY A 91 2.82 19.24 -11.51
C GLY A 91 1.82 20.24 -10.92
N GLY A 92 0.54 20.11 -11.26
CA GLY A 92 -0.55 20.82 -10.63
C GLY A 92 -0.73 20.47 -9.15
N ARG A 93 -1.41 21.37 -8.42
CA ARG A 93 -1.72 21.20 -6.99
C ARG A 93 -3.22 21.15 -6.77
N VAL A 94 -3.67 20.21 -5.93
CA VAL A 94 -5.08 20.08 -5.51
C VAL A 94 -5.17 19.98 -4.00
N GLY A 95 -6.37 20.22 -3.46
CA GLY A 95 -6.63 20.13 -2.02
C GLY A 95 -6.28 18.75 -1.47
N VAL A 96 -5.70 18.70 -0.26
CA VAL A 96 -5.27 17.41 0.34
C VAL A 96 -6.41 16.41 0.48
N LEU A 97 -7.62 16.90 0.80
CA LEU A 97 -8.82 16.10 0.97
C LEU A 97 -9.41 15.59 -0.36
N SER A 98 -8.99 16.15 -1.49
CA SER A 98 -9.33 15.67 -2.84
C SER A 98 -8.38 14.57 -3.32
N THR A 99 -7.50 14.06 -2.44
CA THR A 99 -6.49 13.05 -2.74
C THR A 99 -6.43 11.98 -1.65
N ARG A 100 -5.67 10.91 -1.91
CA ARG A 100 -5.35 9.85 -0.95
C ARG A 100 -3.93 10.01 -0.36
N THR A 101 -3.40 11.24 -0.28
CA THR A 101 -2.06 11.48 0.27
C THR A 101 -1.96 11.11 1.75
N PRO A 102 -0.84 10.52 2.21
CA PRO A 102 -0.62 10.29 3.65
C PRO A 102 -0.40 11.58 4.44
N HIS A 103 0.02 12.67 3.78
CA HIS A 103 0.24 13.99 4.40
C HIS A 103 -1.07 14.78 4.50
N ARG A 104 -1.89 14.47 5.50
CA ARG A 104 -3.25 15.00 5.66
C ARG A 104 -3.58 15.30 7.14
N PRO A 105 -4.58 16.15 7.45
CA PRO A 105 -4.85 16.57 8.83
C PRO A 105 -5.11 15.44 9.83
N CYS A 106 -5.82 14.40 9.39
CA CYS A 106 -6.00 13.16 10.13
C CYS A 106 -5.31 12.06 9.31
N PRO A 107 -4.10 11.59 9.70
CA PRO A 107 -3.25 10.69 8.90
C PRO A 107 -3.79 9.25 8.90
N ILE A 108 -5.07 9.10 8.59
CA ILE A 108 -5.79 7.84 8.54
C ILE A 108 -5.77 7.32 7.11
N GLY A 109 -5.25 6.11 6.98
CA GLY A 109 -5.32 5.27 5.79
C GLY A 109 -6.55 4.37 5.81
N LEU A 110 -6.97 3.96 4.62
CA LEU A 110 -8.12 3.09 4.40
C LEU A 110 -7.82 2.14 3.24
N SER A 111 -7.76 0.84 3.52
CA SER A 111 -7.54 -0.21 2.52
C SER A 111 -8.70 -1.20 2.55
N VAL A 112 -9.11 -1.71 1.39
CA VAL A 112 -9.81 -3.01 1.34
C VAL A 112 -8.72 -4.07 1.29
N ALA A 113 -8.67 -4.92 2.31
CA ALA A 113 -7.73 -6.03 2.39
C ALA A 113 -8.47 -7.36 2.23
N ARG A 114 -7.83 -8.32 1.58
CA ARG A 114 -8.29 -9.70 1.55
C ARG A 114 -7.92 -10.39 2.85
N ILE A 115 -8.87 -11.09 3.47
CA ILE A 115 -8.61 -11.89 4.66
C ILE A 115 -8.01 -13.22 4.20
N GLU A 116 -6.81 -13.55 4.69
CA GLU A 116 -6.17 -14.83 4.40
C GLU A 116 -6.38 -15.81 5.55
N ARG A 117 -6.29 -15.32 6.80
CA ARG A 117 -6.45 -16.18 7.99
C ARG A 117 -6.82 -15.37 9.23
N VAL A 118 -7.65 -15.95 10.08
CA VAL A 118 -7.92 -15.48 11.45
C VAL A 118 -7.49 -16.56 12.42
N ASN A 119 -6.60 -16.27 13.37
CA ASN A 119 -6.16 -17.23 14.39
C ASN A 119 -6.15 -16.59 15.77
N GLY A 120 -7.20 -16.86 16.54
CA GLY A 120 -7.39 -16.24 17.84
C GLY A 120 -7.38 -14.72 17.72
N ASN A 121 -6.34 -14.08 18.24
CA ASN A 121 -6.19 -12.62 18.22
C ASN A 121 -5.35 -12.08 17.05
N GLN A 122 -5.01 -12.91 16.06
CA GLN A 122 -4.22 -12.51 14.90
C GLN A 122 -5.03 -12.55 13.61
N LEU A 123 -4.89 -11.50 12.80
CA LEU A 123 -5.44 -11.39 11.46
C LEU A 123 -4.29 -11.35 10.44
N GLU A 124 -4.29 -12.29 9.51
CA GLU A 124 -3.43 -12.30 8.33
C GLU A 124 -4.24 -11.83 7.12
N PHE A 125 -3.69 -10.88 6.38
CA PHE A 125 -4.38 -10.23 5.28
C PHE A 125 -3.43 -9.88 4.13
N SER A 126 -4.01 -9.69 2.95
CA SER A 126 -3.28 -9.32 1.74
C SER A 126 -3.91 -8.15 0.98
N GLY A 127 -3.15 -7.56 0.04
CA GLY A 127 -3.65 -6.50 -0.84
C GLY A 127 -3.87 -5.15 -0.17
N ALA A 128 -3.24 -4.90 0.99
CA ALA A 128 -3.31 -3.62 1.70
C ALA A 128 -2.07 -2.76 1.46
N ASP A 129 -2.24 -1.43 1.46
CA ASP A 129 -1.18 -0.42 1.36
C ASP A 129 -0.75 0.08 2.76
N VAL A 130 -0.43 -0.87 3.63
CA VAL A 130 0.01 -0.64 5.01
C VAL A 130 1.50 -0.95 5.12
N VAL A 131 2.26 -0.07 5.79
CA VAL A 131 3.70 -0.30 6.05
C VAL A 131 3.90 -0.97 7.40
N ASP A 132 4.97 -1.75 7.55
CA ASP A 132 5.31 -2.47 8.79
C ASP A 132 5.29 -1.55 10.01
N GLY A 133 4.75 -2.05 11.13
CA GLY A 133 4.60 -1.29 12.38
C GLY A 133 3.44 -0.28 12.40
N SER A 134 2.67 -0.12 11.31
CA SER A 134 1.52 0.80 11.31
C SER A 134 0.43 0.37 12.29
N PRO A 135 -0.01 1.25 13.20
CA PRO A 135 -1.15 0.97 14.06
C PRO A 135 -2.43 0.79 13.24
N ILE A 136 -3.06 -0.37 13.37
CA ILE A 136 -4.43 -0.61 12.89
C ILE A 136 -5.39 -0.08 13.95
N LEU A 137 -6.26 0.84 13.56
CA LEU A 137 -7.27 1.46 14.42
C LEU A 137 -8.54 0.62 14.48
N ASP A 138 -8.94 0.03 13.35
CA ASP A 138 -10.20 -0.69 13.24
C ASP A 138 -10.19 -1.65 12.05
N VAL A 139 -11.01 -2.71 12.16
CA VAL A 139 -11.24 -3.72 11.12
C VAL A 139 -12.74 -3.90 10.97
N LYS A 140 -13.26 -3.76 9.74
CA LYS A 140 -14.68 -3.95 9.45
C LYS A 140 -14.86 -4.95 8.31
N PRO A 141 -15.81 -5.90 8.36
CA PRO A 141 -16.08 -6.75 7.21
C PRO A 141 -16.47 -5.89 6.00
N TYR A 142 -15.96 -6.25 4.82
CA TYR A 142 -16.35 -5.59 3.58
C TYR A 142 -17.66 -6.21 3.10
N LEU A 143 -18.67 -5.36 2.89
CA LEU A 143 -20.02 -5.77 2.53
C LEU A 143 -20.34 -5.24 1.13
N PRO A 144 -20.25 -6.08 0.07
CA PRO A 144 -20.41 -5.60 -1.31
C PRO A 144 -21.72 -4.84 -1.56
N PHE A 145 -22.80 -5.20 -0.88
CA PHE A 145 -24.12 -4.58 -1.07
C PHE A 145 -24.20 -3.13 -0.55
N CYS A 146 -23.33 -2.71 0.37
CA CYS A 146 -23.33 -1.34 0.91
C CYS A 146 -22.02 -0.58 0.66
N ASP A 147 -20.90 -1.29 0.51
CA ASP A 147 -19.58 -0.68 0.33
C ASP A 147 -19.20 -0.50 -1.13
N SER A 148 -19.83 -1.26 -2.05
CA SER A 148 -19.61 -1.11 -3.48
C SER A 148 -20.66 -0.19 -4.08
N TRP A 149 -20.19 0.89 -4.72
CA TRP A 149 -21.03 1.77 -5.51
C TRP A 149 -20.53 1.80 -6.95
N PRO A 150 -21.00 0.89 -7.84
CA PRO A 150 -20.47 0.74 -9.19
C PRO A 150 -20.59 2.00 -10.06
N ALA A 151 -21.56 2.88 -9.75
CA ALA A 151 -21.78 4.13 -10.46
C ALA A 151 -20.94 5.31 -9.93
N ALA A 152 -19.97 5.07 -9.04
CA ALA A 152 -19.11 6.12 -8.51
C ALA A 152 -18.22 6.70 -9.62
N ALA A 153 -18.15 8.02 -9.71
CA ALA A 153 -17.32 8.73 -10.67
C ALA A 153 -16.19 9.50 -9.98
N CYS A 154 -15.13 9.83 -10.71
CA CYS A 154 -14.06 10.68 -10.22
C CYS A 154 -13.55 11.63 -11.32
N PRO A 155 -12.78 12.67 -11.00
CA PRO A 155 -12.24 13.56 -12.03
C PRO A 155 -11.35 12.81 -13.03
N ALA A 156 -11.30 13.28 -14.29
CA ALA A 156 -10.53 12.64 -15.37
C ALA A 156 -9.03 12.40 -15.04
N TRP A 157 -8.41 13.23 -14.20
CA TRP A 157 -7.01 13.04 -13.78
C TRP A 157 -6.82 11.95 -12.70
N VAL A 158 -7.92 11.50 -12.08
CA VAL A 158 -7.96 10.38 -11.11
C VAL A 158 -8.37 9.09 -11.81
N GLU A 159 -9.38 9.17 -12.68
CA GLU A 159 -9.80 8.07 -13.53
C GLU A 159 -8.53 7.45 -14.13
N ALA A 160 -8.46 6.13 -14.08
CA ALA A 160 -7.42 5.42 -14.83
C ALA A 160 -7.72 5.70 -16.30
N GLN A 161 -7.21 6.83 -16.82
CA GLN A 161 -7.30 7.08 -18.23
C GLN A 161 -6.54 5.92 -18.87
N GLU A 162 -7.25 5.10 -19.62
CA GLU A 162 -6.69 4.14 -20.57
C GLU A 162 -5.76 4.82 -21.61
N GLN A 163 -5.59 6.14 -21.51
CA GLN A 163 -4.56 6.91 -22.19
C GLN A 163 -3.18 6.46 -21.72
N GLU A 164 -2.72 5.39 -22.37
CA GLU A 164 -1.33 4.98 -22.56
C GLU A 164 -0.50 5.07 -21.28
N GLU A 165 -0.65 4.09 -20.37
CA GLU A 165 0.51 3.71 -19.54
C GLU A 165 1.62 3.32 -20.52
N PRO A 166 2.69 4.13 -20.65
CA PRO A 166 3.56 4.04 -21.82
C PRO A 166 4.30 2.69 -21.88
N LEU A 167 4.42 2.00 -20.74
CA LEU A 167 5.15 0.75 -20.57
C LEU A 167 4.53 -0.03 -19.38
N ARG A 168 3.93 -1.21 -19.62
CA ARG A 168 3.60 -2.21 -18.56
C ARG A 168 4.46 -3.47 -18.66
N ILE A 169 5.04 -3.86 -17.53
CA ILE A 169 5.98 -4.99 -17.45
C ILE A 169 5.22 -6.28 -17.72
N SER A 170 5.56 -6.97 -18.80
CA SER A 170 4.92 -8.21 -19.21
C SER A 170 5.37 -9.43 -18.44
N SER A 171 6.63 -9.45 -18.04
CA SER A 171 7.22 -10.57 -17.34
C SER A 171 8.45 -10.12 -16.58
N VAL A 172 8.61 -10.70 -15.39
CA VAL A 172 9.80 -10.55 -14.56
C VAL A 172 10.47 -11.91 -14.49
N GLN A 173 11.70 -12.00 -15.01
CA GLN A 173 12.49 -13.24 -15.06
C GLN A 173 13.80 -13.05 -14.30
N LEU A 174 14.29 -14.12 -13.68
CA LEU A 174 15.65 -14.17 -13.14
C LEU A 174 16.63 -14.12 -14.30
N SER A 175 17.60 -13.21 -14.22
CA SER A 175 18.59 -12.99 -15.28
C SER A 175 19.57 -14.15 -15.41
N SER A 176 19.82 -14.88 -14.32
CA SER A 176 20.70 -16.05 -14.30
C SER A 176 20.39 -16.98 -13.13
N ILE A 177 21.04 -18.14 -13.12
CA ILE A 177 20.97 -19.11 -12.01
C ILE A 177 21.60 -18.51 -10.74
N GLU A 178 22.71 -17.79 -10.88
CA GLU A 178 23.38 -17.10 -9.76
C GLU A 178 22.47 -16.03 -9.14
N ALA A 179 21.72 -15.30 -9.96
CA ALA A 179 20.74 -14.34 -9.47
C ALA A 179 19.64 -15.01 -8.63
N GLY A 180 19.19 -16.20 -9.05
CA GLY A 180 18.28 -17.03 -8.27
C GLY A 180 18.88 -17.47 -6.93
N ALA A 181 20.14 -17.92 -6.92
CA ALA A 181 20.83 -18.34 -5.70
C ALA A 181 21.02 -17.19 -4.69
N GLN A 182 21.33 -15.98 -5.18
CA GLN A 182 21.44 -14.78 -4.35
C GLN A 182 20.10 -14.39 -3.73
N LEU A 183 19.02 -14.42 -4.53
CA LEU A 183 17.67 -14.12 -4.05
C LEU A 183 17.18 -15.14 -3.02
N HIS A 184 17.47 -16.42 -3.24
CA HIS A 184 17.18 -17.49 -2.28
C HIS A 184 17.95 -17.30 -0.97
N THR A 185 19.23 -16.92 -1.04
CA THR A 185 20.05 -16.63 0.15
C THR A 185 19.47 -15.47 0.96
N ALA A 186 19.06 -14.39 0.29
CA ALA A 186 18.44 -13.24 0.93
C ALA A 186 17.10 -13.60 1.61
N TRP A 187 16.27 -14.40 0.93
CA TRP A 187 15.03 -14.94 1.49
C TRP A 187 15.29 -15.80 2.74
N ALA A 188 16.21 -16.75 2.66
CA ALA A 188 16.55 -17.64 3.77
C ALA A 188 17.07 -16.86 4.99
N ALA A 189 17.94 -15.87 4.76
CA ALA A 189 18.46 -15.00 5.83
C ALA A 189 17.35 -14.15 6.47
N SER A 190 16.41 -13.64 5.67
CA SER A 190 15.25 -12.88 6.15
C SER A 190 14.33 -13.74 7.03
N ASN A 191 13.97 -14.94 6.55
CA ASN A 191 13.13 -15.88 7.31
C ASN A 191 13.80 -16.32 8.62
N HIS A 192 15.10 -16.64 8.57
CA HIS A 192 15.86 -17.01 9.76
C HIS A 192 15.89 -15.88 10.80
N ARG A 193 16.07 -14.62 10.36
CA ARG A 193 15.99 -13.45 11.24
C ARG A 193 14.60 -13.32 11.89
N LEU A 194 13.53 -13.43 11.10
CA LEU A 194 12.15 -13.33 11.64
C LEU A 194 11.86 -14.43 12.67
N GLN A 195 12.31 -15.66 12.42
CA GLN A 195 12.20 -16.76 13.36
C GLN A 195 12.95 -16.50 14.67
N GLN A 196 14.17 -15.98 14.60
CA GLN A 196 14.94 -15.59 15.80
C GLN A 196 14.22 -14.51 16.61
N LEU A 197 13.58 -13.56 15.94
CA LEU A 197 12.79 -12.50 16.57
C LEU A 197 11.40 -12.96 17.02
N LYS A 198 11.04 -14.24 16.80
CA LYS A 198 9.69 -14.79 17.03
C LYS A 198 8.58 -13.99 16.34
N GLN A 199 8.91 -13.39 15.21
CA GLN A 199 7.97 -12.67 14.35
C GLN A 199 7.34 -13.61 13.33
N PRO A 200 6.12 -13.30 12.84
CA PRO A 200 5.45 -14.11 11.83
C PRO A 200 6.26 -14.16 10.53
N VAL A 201 6.43 -15.37 9.99
CA VAL A 201 7.07 -15.58 8.70
C VAL A 201 6.00 -15.58 7.62
N LEU A 202 5.94 -14.50 6.84
CA LEU A 202 4.88 -14.26 5.85
C LEU A 202 5.07 -15.07 4.57
N TYR A 203 6.32 -15.42 4.23
CA TYR A 203 6.66 -16.22 3.03
C TYR A 203 7.53 -17.42 3.43
N PRO A 204 6.93 -18.46 4.03
CA PRO A 204 7.67 -19.62 4.53
C PRO A 204 8.24 -20.50 3.42
N ALA A 205 7.72 -20.38 2.20
CA ALA A 205 8.22 -21.04 1.00
C ALA A 205 8.86 -20.03 0.04
N TYR A 206 9.97 -20.40 -0.60
CA TYR A 206 10.69 -19.55 -1.54
C TYR A 206 9.84 -19.20 -2.77
N ASP A 207 9.04 -20.12 -3.27
CA ASP A 207 8.17 -19.87 -4.44
C ASP A 207 7.13 -18.77 -4.18
N SER A 208 6.57 -18.73 -2.98
CA SER A 208 5.64 -17.67 -2.56
C SER A 208 6.34 -16.31 -2.51
N PHE A 209 7.56 -16.26 -1.95
CA PHE A 209 8.38 -15.06 -1.93
C PHE A 209 8.76 -14.60 -3.36
N LEU A 210 9.13 -15.54 -4.23
CA LEU A 210 9.48 -15.24 -5.61
C LEU A 210 8.26 -14.72 -6.40
N THR A 211 7.07 -15.24 -6.11
CA THR A 211 5.81 -14.75 -6.67
C THR A 211 5.55 -13.30 -6.26
N LEU A 212 5.72 -12.96 -4.97
CA LEU A 212 5.66 -11.57 -4.49
C LEU A 212 6.66 -10.69 -5.23
N VAL A 213 7.93 -11.09 -5.31
CA VAL A 213 8.98 -10.29 -5.96
C VAL A 213 8.61 -10.01 -7.42
N ARG A 214 8.12 -11.02 -8.15
CA ARG A 214 7.65 -10.85 -9.54
C ARG A 214 6.45 -9.92 -9.62
N GLU A 215 5.48 -10.07 -8.73
CA GLU A 215 4.27 -9.25 -8.71
C GLU A 215 4.58 -7.79 -8.39
N VAL A 216 5.40 -7.52 -7.37
CA VAL A 216 5.89 -6.16 -7.04
C VAL A 216 6.62 -5.55 -8.22
N LEU A 217 7.52 -6.32 -8.84
CA LEU A 217 8.31 -5.82 -9.97
C LEU A 217 7.55 -5.79 -11.28
N SER A 218 6.37 -6.40 -11.38
CA SER A 218 5.46 -6.27 -12.52
C SER A 218 4.75 -4.90 -12.55
N LEU A 219 4.77 -4.18 -11.42
CA LEU A 219 4.30 -2.81 -11.32
C LEU A 219 5.50 -1.86 -11.52
N ASP A 220 5.43 -1.00 -12.55
CA ASP A 220 6.42 0.09 -12.69
C ASP A 220 6.02 1.27 -11.80
N ILE A 221 6.62 1.33 -10.61
CA ILE A 221 6.37 2.36 -9.59
C ILE A 221 6.92 3.74 -9.94
N ARG A 222 7.71 3.89 -11.03
CA ARG A 222 8.23 5.20 -11.46
C ARG A 222 7.08 6.08 -11.95
N SER A 223 7.23 7.39 -11.86
CA SER A 223 6.23 8.31 -12.41
C SER A 223 6.15 8.18 -13.95
N ALA A 224 4.97 8.44 -14.54
CA ALA A 224 4.81 8.45 -16.00
C ALA A 224 5.84 9.36 -16.68
N HIS A 225 6.15 10.50 -16.08
CA HIS A 225 7.19 11.42 -16.55
C HIS A 225 8.59 10.79 -16.58
N GLN A 226 9.02 10.10 -15.51
CA GLN A 226 10.30 9.39 -15.49
C GLN A 226 10.37 8.28 -16.55
N ARG A 227 9.26 7.58 -16.78
CA ARG A 227 9.20 6.50 -17.79
C ARG A 227 9.33 7.01 -19.23
N LEU A 228 8.81 8.21 -19.52
CA LEU A 228 8.87 8.83 -20.85
C LEU A 228 10.27 9.36 -21.20
N HIS A 229 11.06 9.76 -20.19
CA HIS A 229 12.40 10.33 -20.41
C HIS A 229 13.53 9.31 -20.50
N GLU A 230 13.32 8.05 -20.09
CA GLU A 230 14.33 6.97 -20.10
C GLU A 230 14.05 5.89 -21.17
N LEU A 231 13.36 6.23 -22.27
CA LEU A 231 13.13 5.29 -23.37
C LEU A 231 14.48 4.84 -23.97
N PRO A 232 14.77 3.53 -24.08
CA PRO A 232 15.87 3.08 -24.92
C PRO A 232 15.58 3.51 -26.37
N PRO A 233 16.61 3.88 -27.15
CA PRO A 233 16.40 4.28 -28.54
C PRO A 233 15.70 3.14 -29.29
N PRO A 234 14.80 3.46 -30.24
CA PRO A 234 14.13 2.44 -31.04
C PRO A 234 15.17 1.54 -31.67
N GLN A 235 15.09 0.23 -31.38
CA GLN A 235 15.85 -0.77 -32.12
C GLN A 235 15.29 -0.77 -33.54
N LEU A 236 15.99 -0.11 -34.46
CA LEU A 236 15.73 -0.20 -35.88
C LEU A 236 15.88 -1.67 -36.28
N LEU A 237 14.79 -2.27 -36.78
CA LEU A 237 14.79 -3.56 -37.47
C LEU A 237 15.60 -3.48 -38.77
#